data_AF-A0A1D6JZS6-F1
#
_entry.id   AF-A0A1D6JZS6-F1
#
_cell.length_a   1.000
_cell.length_b   1.000
_cell.length_c   1.000
_cell.angle_alpha   90.00
_cell.angle_beta   90.00
_cell.angle_gamma   90.00
#
_symmetry.space_group_name_H-M   'P 1'
#
loop_
_entity.id
_entity.type
_entity.pdbx_description
1 polymer ?
#
loop_
_entity_poly.entity_id
_entity_poly.type
_entity_poly.pdbx_seq_one_letter_code
_entity_poly.pdbx_strand_id
1 'polypeptide(L)'
;MYGLLKLFILLTFELGCDDIFSLLSVPANTFWPEFEIKIDYEGRFDSDSGDENNSKLLVMQRHGKPDAMMQSWMDQFEADSDNKCWASFQERVSRAPNQVLRYCREPNAKPLWALSSGCPSNADIPSCSYCKGPLCYEFQVMPQLLYFFVVGNQPDSLDWATIAVYTCQGACDQSVSYKEEFAWVQLYPTTTTRQ
;
A
#
# COMPACT_ATOMS: atom_id res chain seq x y z
N MET A 1 -17.09 -0.64 13.37
CA MET A 1 -17.13 -1.46 12.15
C MET A 1 -17.96 -0.86 11.01
N TYR A 2 -19.02 -0.08 11.26
CA TYR A 2 -19.71 0.69 10.20
C TYR A 2 -18.86 1.82 9.55
N GLY A 3 -17.68 2.13 10.10
CA GLY A 3 -16.76 3.14 9.57
C GLY A 3 -15.88 2.65 8.42
N LEU A 4 -15.49 1.37 8.41
CA LEU A 4 -14.62 0.80 7.37
C LEU A 4 -15.37 0.60 6.04
N LEU A 5 -16.66 0.29 6.09
CA LEU A 5 -17.51 0.22 4.89
C LEU A 5 -17.74 1.62 4.27
N LYS A 6 -17.74 2.67 5.11
CA LYS A 6 -17.82 4.06 4.64
C LYS A 6 -16.51 4.55 4.03
N LEU A 7 -15.37 4.03 4.48
CA LEU A 7 -14.05 4.36 3.92
C LEU A 7 -13.99 4.02 2.42
N PHE A 8 -14.63 2.93 1.99
CA PHE A 8 -14.68 2.55 0.57
C PHE A 8 -15.60 3.41 -0.28
N ILE A 9 -16.73 3.87 0.29
CA ILE A 9 -17.65 4.80 -0.37
C ILE A 9 -17.05 6.22 -0.43
N LEU A 10 -16.22 6.62 0.54
CA LEU A 10 -15.51 7.91 0.51
C LEU A 10 -14.26 7.92 -0.38
N LEU A 11 -13.56 6.78 -0.53
CA LEU A 11 -12.49 6.65 -1.54
C LEU A 11 -13.03 6.87 -2.96
N THR A 12 -14.34 6.72 -3.17
CA THR A 12 -15.00 7.05 -4.44
C THR A 12 -15.41 8.53 -4.59
N PHE A 13 -15.21 9.40 -3.58
CA PHE A 13 -15.76 10.77 -3.65
C PHE A 13 -14.87 11.95 -3.20
N GLU A 14 -13.76 11.78 -2.47
CA GLU A 14 -12.91 12.93 -2.08
C GLU A 14 -11.41 12.62 -2.13
N LEU A 15 -10.88 12.27 -3.31
CA LEU A 15 -9.46 12.47 -3.59
C LEU A 15 -9.29 13.89 -4.15
N GLY A 16 -9.09 14.85 -3.25
CA GLY A 16 -8.74 16.24 -3.56
C GLY A 16 -7.33 16.33 -4.14
N CYS A 17 -7.23 16.19 -5.47
CA CYS A 17 -6.10 16.66 -6.25
C CYS A 17 -6.62 16.98 -7.65
N ASP A 18 -6.66 18.26 -8.02
CA ASP A 18 -7.29 18.76 -9.25
C ASP A 18 -6.69 18.15 -10.54
N ASP A 19 -5.49 17.55 -10.47
CA ASP A 19 -4.86 16.86 -11.61
C ASP A 19 -5.30 15.39 -11.78
N ILE A 20 -5.90 14.75 -10.76
CA ILE A 20 -6.37 13.34 -10.84
C ILE A 20 -7.78 13.26 -11.46
N PHE A 21 -8.57 14.33 -11.36
CA PHE A 21 -9.97 14.36 -11.78
C PHE A 21 -10.19 14.14 -13.29
N SER A 22 -9.15 14.33 -14.10
CA SER A 22 -9.24 14.12 -15.55
C SER A 22 -9.15 12.64 -15.97
N LEU A 23 -8.75 11.73 -15.07
CA LEU A 23 -8.49 10.32 -15.37
C LEU A 23 -9.49 9.33 -14.75
N LEU A 24 -10.39 9.78 -13.87
CA LEU A 24 -11.37 8.91 -13.18
C LEU A 24 -12.81 9.32 -13.47
N SER A 25 -13.25 9.12 -14.72
CA SER A 25 -14.67 9.03 -15.05
C SER A 25 -15.14 7.59 -14.85
N VAL A 26 -15.34 7.16 -13.60
CA VAL A 26 -16.02 5.89 -13.32
C VAL A 26 -17.54 6.13 -13.44
N PRO A 27 -18.25 5.47 -14.38
CA PRO A 27 -19.68 5.69 -14.54
C PRO A 27 -20.43 5.29 -13.26
N ALA A 28 -21.20 6.24 -12.72
CA ALA A 28 -21.85 6.21 -11.41
C ALA A 28 -22.98 5.17 -11.23
N ASN A 29 -23.05 4.12 -12.07
CA ASN A 29 -24.20 3.20 -12.11
C ASN A 29 -23.82 1.71 -12.02
N THR A 30 -22.62 1.39 -11.56
CA THR A 30 -22.17 0.01 -11.37
C THR A 30 -22.03 -0.24 -9.87
N PHE A 31 -22.99 -0.95 -9.28
CA PHE A 31 -22.85 -1.45 -7.92
C PHE A 31 -21.83 -2.59 -7.94
N TRP A 32 -20.71 -2.40 -7.25
CA TRP A 32 -19.74 -3.47 -7.02
C TRP A 32 -20.39 -4.59 -6.19
N PRO A 33 -19.92 -5.85 -6.32
CA PRO A 33 -20.39 -6.90 -5.45
C PRO A 33 -20.05 -6.57 -3.99
N GLU A 34 -20.97 -6.90 -3.07
CA GLU A 34 -20.71 -6.77 -1.64
C GLU A 34 -19.87 -7.93 -1.15
N PHE A 35 -18.81 -7.63 -0.41
CA PHE A 35 -17.91 -8.61 0.19
C PHE A 35 -17.75 -8.35 1.69
N GLU A 36 -17.59 -9.43 2.46
CA GLU A 36 -17.24 -9.36 3.87
C GLU A 36 -15.71 -9.46 4.03
N ILE A 37 -15.12 -8.52 4.76
CA ILE A 37 -13.70 -8.57 5.12
C ILE A 37 -13.55 -9.48 6.34
N LYS A 38 -12.87 -10.61 6.15
CA LYS A 38 -12.44 -11.47 7.26
C LYS A 38 -11.22 -10.86 7.94
N ILE A 39 -11.25 -10.82 9.26
CA ILE A 39 -10.18 -10.25 10.08
C ILE A 39 -9.36 -11.42 10.64
N ASP A 40 -8.13 -11.52 10.18
CA ASP A 40 -7.13 -12.46 10.72
C ASP A 40 -5.99 -11.67 11.36
N TYR A 41 -5.43 -12.19 12.45
CA TYR A 41 -4.33 -11.55 13.17
C TYR A 41 -2.98 -12.02 12.62
N GLU A 42 -2.14 -11.09 12.19
CA GLU A 42 -0.73 -11.39 11.88
C GLU A 42 0.01 -11.68 13.21
N GLY A 43 0.61 -12.86 13.33
CA GLY A 43 1.26 -13.28 14.58
C GLY A 43 2.39 -12.32 14.98
N ARG A 44 2.53 -12.07 16.29
CA ARG A 44 3.51 -11.12 16.89
C ARG A 44 5.00 -11.42 16.59
N PHE A 45 5.28 -12.56 15.96
CA PHE A 45 6.63 -12.98 15.54
C PHE A 45 6.96 -12.58 14.09
N ASP A 46 6.01 -12.02 13.35
CA ASP A 46 6.23 -11.35 12.06
C ASP A 46 6.64 -9.89 12.25
N SER A 47 7.55 -9.63 13.20
CA SER A 47 8.18 -8.32 13.33
C SER A 47 8.86 -8.00 12.00
N ASP A 48 8.56 -6.83 11.42
CA ASP A 48 9.40 -6.17 10.40
C ASP A 48 10.76 -5.88 11.04
N SER A 49 11.56 -6.92 11.31
CA SER A 49 12.99 -6.71 11.28
C SER A 49 13.26 -6.36 9.82
N GLY A 50 13.61 -5.10 9.58
CA GLY A 50 14.26 -4.67 8.34
C GLY A 50 15.62 -5.34 8.23
N ASP A 51 15.67 -6.66 8.35
CA ASP A 51 16.84 -7.45 8.15
C ASP A 51 17.02 -7.47 6.64
N GLU A 52 18.06 -6.75 6.21
CA GLU A 52 18.58 -6.64 4.85
C GLU A 52 18.95 -8.00 4.19
N ASN A 53 18.51 -9.12 4.77
CA ASN A 53 18.93 -10.48 4.43
C ASN A 53 17.83 -11.31 3.75
N ASN A 54 16.63 -10.75 3.52
CA ASN A 54 15.49 -11.52 2.99
C ASN A 54 15.37 -11.50 1.44
N SER A 55 15.93 -10.50 0.77
CA SER A 55 16.10 -10.49 -0.70
C SER A 55 16.78 -11.76 -1.22
N LYS A 56 17.64 -12.35 -0.39
CA LYS A 56 18.40 -13.57 -0.68
C LYS A 56 17.54 -14.83 -0.70
N LEU A 57 16.43 -14.86 0.04
CA LEU A 57 15.63 -16.08 0.26
C LEU A 57 14.77 -16.43 -0.97
N LEU A 58 14.25 -15.43 -1.68
CA LEU A 58 13.47 -15.64 -2.91
C LEU A 58 14.32 -16.15 -4.08
N VAL A 59 15.63 -15.89 -4.08
CA VAL A 59 16.56 -16.31 -5.16
C VAL A 59 17.15 -17.71 -4.91
N MET A 60 17.10 -18.23 -3.67
CA MET A 60 17.71 -19.50 -3.30
C MET A 60 16.75 -20.70 -3.42
N GLN A 61 16.25 -20.96 -4.64
CA GLN A 61 15.58 -22.24 -4.96
C GLN A 61 16.52 -23.33 -5.52
N ARG A 62 17.85 -23.14 -5.50
CA ARG A 62 18.81 -24.18 -5.92
C ARG A 62 19.85 -24.50 -4.85
N HIS A 63 19.97 -25.78 -4.54
CA HIS A 63 21.11 -26.33 -3.80
C HIS A 63 22.40 -26.15 -4.62
N GLY A 64 23.22 -25.18 -4.24
CA GLY A 64 24.55 -24.93 -4.82
C GLY A 64 25.13 -23.61 -4.30
N LYS A 65 26.46 -23.51 -4.14
CA LYS A 65 27.11 -22.21 -3.89
C LYS A 65 26.89 -21.32 -5.12
N PRO A 66 26.47 -20.05 -4.97
CA PRO A 66 26.38 -19.14 -6.10
C PRO A 66 27.78 -18.99 -6.70
N ASP A 67 27.89 -19.17 -8.02
CA ASP A 67 29.12 -18.85 -8.73
C ASP A 67 29.30 -17.32 -8.81
N ALA A 68 30.48 -16.86 -9.24
CA ALA A 68 30.82 -15.44 -9.29
C ALA A 68 29.88 -14.62 -10.21
N MET A 69 29.30 -15.26 -11.23
CA MET A 69 28.36 -14.61 -12.14
C MET A 69 27.00 -14.41 -11.46
N MET A 70 26.51 -15.44 -10.77
CA MET A 70 25.29 -15.39 -9.97
C MET A 70 25.40 -14.37 -8.83
N GLN A 71 26.58 -14.29 -8.19
CA GLN A 71 26.84 -13.31 -7.14
C GLN A 71 26.80 -11.87 -7.70
N SER A 72 27.44 -11.61 -8.84
CA SER A 72 27.39 -10.28 -9.46
C SER A 72 25.98 -9.86 -9.88
N TRP A 73 25.13 -10.79 -10.33
CA TRP A 73 23.73 -10.51 -10.65
C TRP A 73 22.89 -10.23 -9.41
N MET A 74 23.12 -10.97 -8.31
CA MET A 74 22.49 -10.69 -7.02
C MET A 74 22.89 -9.30 -6.52
N ASP A 75 24.16 -8.95 -6.57
CA ASP A 75 24.65 -7.64 -6.12
C ASP A 75 24.05 -6.49 -6.94
N GLN A 76 23.88 -6.68 -8.26
CA GLN A 76 23.19 -5.71 -9.13
C GLN A 76 21.69 -5.61 -8.83
N PHE A 77 21.02 -6.73 -8.58
CA PHE A 77 19.60 -6.76 -8.23
C PHE A 77 19.36 -6.08 -6.87
N GLU A 78 20.24 -6.31 -5.90
CA GLU A 78 20.20 -5.65 -4.59
C GLU A 78 20.64 -4.18 -4.64
N ALA A 79 21.43 -3.76 -5.63
CA ALA A 79 21.76 -2.34 -5.80
C ALA A 79 20.54 -1.51 -6.22
N ASP A 80 19.54 -2.13 -6.83
CA ASP A 80 18.29 -1.50 -7.23
C ASP A 80 17.29 -1.45 -6.06
N SER A 81 16.95 -0.24 -5.62
CA SER A 81 16.04 -0.01 -4.50
C SER A 81 14.61 -0.44 -4.80
N ASP A 82 14.15 -0.35 -6.05
CA ASP A 82 12.81 -0.81 -6.44
C ASP A 82 12.74 -2.33 -6.38
N ASN A 83 13.78 -3.04 -6.84
CA ASN A 83 13.85 -4.49 -6.73
C ASN A 83 13.81 -4.96 -5.26
N LYS A 84 14.50 -4.26 -4.36
CA LYS A 84 14.45 -4.53 -2.91
C LYS A 84 13.06 -4.29 -2.30
N CYS A 85 12.42 -3.18 -2.63
CA CYS A 85 11.04 -2.89 -2.21
C CYS A 85 10.09 -3.95 -2.72
N TRP A 86 10.17 -4.29 -4.01
CA TRP A 86 9.33 -5.30 -4.64
C TRP A 86 9.53 -6.69 -4.05
N ALA A 87 10.77 -7.10 -3.79
CA ALA A 87 11.06 -8.39 -3.15
C ALA A 87 10.44 -8.47 -1.75
N SER A 88 10.65 -7.44 -0.91
CA SER A 88 10.05 -7.35 0.43
C SER A 88 8.51 -7.35 0.37
N PHE A 89 7.95 -6.63 -0.60
CA PHE A 89 6.52 -6.57 -0.84
C PHE A 89 5.96 -7.94 -1.22
N GLN A 90 6.56 -8.62 -2.20
CA GLN A 90 6.16 -9.94 -2.66
C GLN A 90 6.27 -11.00 -1.57
N GLU A 91 7.36 -10.98 -0.82
CA GLU A 91 7.55 -11.90 0.30
C GLU A 91 6.45 -11.73 1.34
N ARG A 92 6.14 -10.49 1.72
CA ARG A 92 5.04 -10.22 2.66
C ARG A 92 3.69 -10.65 2.10
N VAL A 93 3.39 -10.30 0.85
CA VAL A 93 2.14 -10.67 0.18
C VAL A 93 1.99 -12.19 0.06
N SER A 94 3.08 -12.93 -0.13
CA SER A 94 3.04 -14.39 -0.25
C SER A 94 2.52 -15.09 1.01
N ARG A 95 2.65 -14.47 2.20
CA ARG A 95 2.15 -15.00 3.48
C ARG A 95 0.63 -14.93 3.56
N ALA A 96 0.03 -13.92 2.94
CA ALA A 96 -1.42 -13.69 2.93
C ALA A 96 -1.86 -13.15 1.56
N PRO A 97 -1.92 -14.00 0.52
CA PRO A 97 -2.16 -13.56 -0.86
C PRO A 97 -3.55 -12.95 -1.07
N ASN A 98 -4.52 -13.26 -0.20
CA ASN A 98 -5.88 -12.72 -0.26
C ASN A 98 -6.04 -11.46 0.62
N GLN A 99 -4.96 -10.95 1.23
CA GLN A 99 -5.01 -9.77 2.07
C GLN A 99 -5.29 -8.53 1.22
N VAL A 100 -6.42 -7.88 1.46
CA VAL A 100 -6.84 -6.64 0.80
C VAL A 100 -6.58 -5.40 1.66
N LEU A 101 -6.40 -5.58 2.97
CA LEU A 101 -6.13 -4.53 3.94
C LEU A 101 -5.14 -5.05 4.99
N ARG A 102 -4.12 -4.25 5.30
CA ARG A 102 -3.16 -4.55 6.38
C ARG A 102 -3.24 -3.45 7.44
N TYR A 103 -3.70 -3.81 8.62
CA TYR A 103 -3.85 -2.91 9.76
C TYR A 103 -2.63 -2.96 10.68
N CYS A 104 -2.00 -1.81 10.94
CA CYS A 104 -0.74 -1.70 11.68
C CYS A 104 -0.66 -0.36 12.42
N ARG A 105 -1.13 -0.33 13.67
CA ARG A 105 -1.10 0.87 14.52
C ARG A 105 0.06 0.90 15.53
N GLU A 106 1.13 0.18 15.23
CA GLU A 106 2.30 0.18 16.12
C GLU A 106 3.05 1.52 16.00
N PRO A 107 3.67 2.04 17.08
CA PRO A 107 4.30 3.37 17.08
C PRO A 107 5.37 3.60 15.99
N ASN A 108 5.98 2.53 15.49
CA ASN A 108 7.00 2.55 14.45
C ASN A 108 6.57 1.78 13.20
N ALA A 109 5.28 1.49 13.05
CA ALA A 109 4.77 0.82 11.87
C ALA A 109 5.02 1.68 10.63
N LYS A 110 5.48 1.03 9.57
CA LYS A 110 5.67 1.65 8.27
C LYS A 110 4.76 0.97 7.24
N PRO A 111 4.26 1.73 6.25
CA PRO A 111 3.61 1.12 5.10
C PRO A 111 4.58 0.19 4.36
N LEU A 112 4.05 -0.91 3.86
CA LEU A 112 4.75 -1.80 2.94
C LEU A 112 4.58 -1.23 1.52
N TRP A 113 5.69 -0.72 0.96
CA TRP A 113 5.73 -0.12 -0.37
C TRP A 113 6.20 -1.14 -1.42
N ALA A 114 5.54 -1.15 -2.57
CA ALA A 114 5.94 -2.01 -3.68
C ALA A 114 7.13 -1.42 -4.46
N LEU A 115 7.29 -0.09 -4.41
CA LEU A 115 8.34 0.67 -5.09
C LEU A 115 9.06 1.56 -4.09
N SER A 116 10.32 1.89 -4.37
CA SER A 116 11.09 2.85 -3.58
C SER A 116 10.71 4.30 -3.92
N SER A 117 10.27 4.54 -5.16
CA SER A 117 9.74 5.83 -5.63
C SER A 117 8.25 6.01 -5.28
N GLY A 118 7.79 7.27 -5.28
CA GLY A 118 6.37 7.58 -5.01
C GLY A 118 5.93 7.35 -3.55
N CYS A 119 6.88 7.22 -2.62
CA CYS A 119 6.61 7.16 -1.18
C CYS A 119 6.59 8.59 -0.59
N PRO A 120 5.74 8.88 0.41
CA PRO A 120 5.72 10.18 1.07
C PRO A 120 6.95 10.35 1.97
N SER A 121 7.47 11.58 2.01
CA SER A 121 8.37 12.03 3.07
C SER A 121 7.57 12.54 4.27
N ASN A 122 8.23 12.73 5.42
CA ASN A 122 7.59 13.32 6.60
C ASN A 122 7.05 14.75 6.35
N ALA A 123 7.56 15.46 5.35
CA ALA A 123 7.08 16.79 4.98
C ALA A 123 5.79 16.76 4.15
N ASP A 124 5.53 15.64 3.46
CA ASP A 124 4.34 15.45 2.62
C ASP A 124 3.11 15.04 3.44
N ILE A 125 3.33 14.58 4.67
CA ILE A 125 2.26 14.18 5.60
C ILE A 125 1.81 15.42 6.38
N PRO A 126 0.56 15.87 6.22
CA PRO A 126 0.06 17.05 6.92
C PRO A 126 -0.13 16.78 8.42
N SER A 127 -0.27 17.86 9.18
CA SER A 127 -0.71 17.77 10.58
C SER A 127 -2.22 17.54 10.65
N CYS A 128 -2.67 16.92 11.75
CA CYS A 128 -4.10 16.66 11.97
C CYS A 128 -4.93 17.94 11.87
N SER A 129 -6.00 17.91 11.08
CA SER A 129 -6.88 19.07 10.85
C SER A 129 -7.49 19.63 12.14
N TYR A 130 -7.71 18.80 13.16
CA TYR A 130 -8.39 19.13 14.41
C TYR A 130 -7.45 19.61 15.52
N CYS A 131 -6.49 18.78 15.95
CA CYS A 131 -5.59 19.11 17.06
C CYS A 131 -4.23 19.68 16.62
N LYS A 132 -3.95 19.72 15.31
CA LYS A 132 -2.65 20.10 14.74
C LYS A 132 -1.47 19.22 15.19
N GLY A 133 -1.76 18.07 15.80
CA GLY A 133 -0.76 17.06 16.16
C GLY A 133 -0.32 16.21 14.96
N PRO A 134 0.69 15.35 15.14
CA PRO A 134 1.21 14.49 14.10
C PRO A 134 0.18 13.42 13.67
N LEU A 135 0.23 13.07 12.39
CA LEU A 135 -0.43 11.88 11.86
C LEU A 135 0.57 10.71 11.86
N CYS A 136 0.07 9.51 12.15
CA CYS A 136 0.84 8.27 12.08
C CYS A 136 0.13 7.28 11.15
N TYR A 137 0.91 6.42 10.51
CA TYR A 137 0.37 5.33 9.70
C TYR A 137 -0.51 4.41 10.56
N GLU A 138 -1.70 4.05 10.05
CA GLU A 138 -2.62 3.14 10.74
C GLU A 138 -2.91 1.87 9.94
N PHE A 139 -3.13 1.98 8.63
CA PHE A 139 -3.34 0.81 7.76
C PHE A 139 -3.07 1.13 6.30
N GLN A 140 -2.88 0.09 5.50
CA GLN A 140 -2.74 0.18 4.05
C GLN A 140 -3.80 -0.66 3.33
N VAL A 141 -4.25 -0.17 2.18
CA VAL A 141 -5.07 -0.91 1.21
C VAL A 141 -4.15 -1.54 0.17
N MET A 142 -4.30 -2.84 0.01
CA MET A 142 -3.45 -3.66 -0.85
C MET A 142 -4.00 -3.70 -2.28
N PRO A 143 -3.14 -3.80 -3.31
CA PRO A 143 -3.57 -3.85 -4.72
C PRO A 143 -4.41 -5.09 -5.03
N GLN A 144 -4.32 -6.16 -4.22
CA GLN A 144 -5.14 -7.37 -4.31
C GLN A 144 -6.64 -7.08 -4.27
N LEU A 145 -7.05 -5.94 -3.69
CA LEU A 145 -8.45 -5.54 -3.68
C LEU A 145 -9.02 -5.32 -5.10
N LEU A 146 -8.19 -4.88 -6.05
CA LEU A 146 -8.58 -4.64 -7.45
C LEU A 146 -9.20 -5.88 -8.11
N TYR A 147 -8.78 -7.07 -7.70
CA TYR A 147 -9.36 -8.33 -8.16
C TYR A 147 -10.87 -8.41 -7.92
N PHE A 148 -11.33 -7.93 -6.77
CA PHE A 148 -12.74 -7.97 -6.39
C PHE A 148 -13.58 -6.88 -7.06
N PHE A 149 -12.93 -5.82 -7.53
CA PHE A 149 -13.59 -4.78 -8.29
C PHE A 149 -13.85 -5.21 -9.74
N VAL A 150 -13.43 -6.37 -10.25
CA VAL A 150 -13.78 -6.79 -11.64
C VAL A 150 -13.54 -5.65 -12.67
N VAL A 151 -12.54 -4.82 -12.43
CA VAL A 151 -12.24 -3.67 -13.29
C VAL A 151 -11.67 -4.25 -14.58
N GLY A 152 -12.25 -3.89 -15.72
CA GLY A 152 -11.70 -4.32 -17.01
C GLY A 152 -10.28 -3.78 -17.18
N ASN A 153 -9.42 -4.51 -17.90
CA ASN A 153 -8.03 -4.11 -18.17
C ASN A 153 -7.94 -3.01 -19.25
N GLN A 154 -8.59 -1.88 -19.01
CA GLN A 154 -8.59 -0.71 -19.89
C GLN A 154 -7.49 0.27 -19.46
N PRO A 155 -7.00 1.15 -20.34
CA PRO A 155 -5.98 2.15 -19.98
C PRO A 155 -6.38 3.06 -18.80
N ASP A 156 -7.69 3.31 -18.65
CA ASP A 156 -8.26 4.10 -17.56
C ASP A 156 -8.78 3.23 -16.41
N SER A 157 -8.35 1.97 -16.33
CA SER A 157 -8.72 1.08 -15.24
C SER A 157 -8.08 1.55 -13.95
N LEU A 158 -8.85 1.50 -12.86
CA LEU A 158 -8.36 1.74 -11.52
C LEU A 158 -7.17 0.83 -11.20
N ASP A 159 -6.01 1.42 -10.95
CA ASP A 159 -4.77 0.71 -10.60
C ASP A 159 -3.97 1.52 -9.57
N TRP A 160 -3.38 0.84 -8.60
CA TRP A 160 -2.50 1.43 -7.59
C TRP A 160 -1.54 0.36 -7.07
N ALA A 161 -0.39 0.78 -6.57
CA ALA A 161 0.57 -0.10 -5.93
C ALA A 161 0.29 -0.27 -4.43
N THR A 162 0.17 0.83 -3.68
CA THR A 162 -0.19 0.83 -2.26
C THR A 162 -0.95 2.12 -1.93
N ILE A 163 -2.05 2.02 -1.17
CA ILE A 163 -2.67 3.18 -0.52
C ILE A 163 -2.35 3.10 0.97
N ALA A 164 -1.66 4.11 1.53
CA ALA A 164 -1.35 4.18 2.95
C ALA A 164 -2.21 5.24 3.62
N VAL A 165 -2.85 4.90 4.73
CA VAL A 165 -3.72 5.80 5.50
C VAL A 165 -3.05 6.20 6.80
N TYR A 166 -3.06 7.51 7.05
CA TYR A 166 -2.46 8.16 8.21
C TYR A 166 -3.54 8.82 9.04
N THR A 167 -3.52 8.55 10.35
CA THR A 167 -4.50 9.06 11.29
C THR A 167 -3.87 9.76 12.47
N CYS A 168 -4.66 10.54 13.21
CA CYS A 168 -4.15 11.29 14.35
C CYS A 168 -3.54 10.36 15.41
N GLN A 169 -2.25 10.55 15.70
CA GLN A 169 -1.53 9.76 16.72
C GLN A 169 -2.17 9.87 18.11
N GLY A 170 -2.65 11.07 18.44
CA GLY A 170 -3.31 11.34 19.72
C GLY A 170 -4.77 10.85 19.80
N ALA A 171 -5.31 10.25 18.73
CA ALA A 171 -6.74 9.92 18.59
C ALA A 171 -7.63 11.09 19.04
N CYS A 172 -7.27 12.31 18.60
CA CYS A 172 -7.81 13.53 19.17
C CYS A 172 -9.32 13.64 18.95
N ASP A 173 -10.00 14.31 19.88
CA ASP A 173 -11.41 14.74 19.81
C ASP A 173 -12.42 13.66 19.36
N GLN A 174 -13.05 12.99 20.32
CA GLN A 174 -14.05 11.95 20.07
C GLN A 174 -15.49 12.51 19.91
N SER A 175 -15.66 13.83 19.79
CA SER A 175 -17.00 14.44 19.73
C SER A 175 -17.70 14.27 18.37
N VAL A 176 -16.93 13.99 17.31
CA VAL A 176 -17.44 13.79 15.95
C VAL A 176 -17.38 12.30 15.58
N SER A 177 -18.43 11.80 14.92
CA SER A 177 -18.56 10.38 14.56
C SER A 177 -17.70 9.94 13.37
N TYR A 178 -17.30 10.88 12.51
CA TYR A 178 -16.44 10.64 11.35
C TYR A 178 -15.44 11.78 11.22
N LYS A 179 -14.21 11.44 10.85
CA LYS A 179 -13.12 12.39 10.64
C LYS A 179 -12.50 12.18 9.29
N GLU A 180 -12.06 13.29 8.71
CA GLU A 180 -11.18 13.26 7.56
C GLU A 180 -9.78 12.84 8.01
N GLU A 181 -9.20 11.87 7.30
CA GLU A 181 -7.87 11.33 7.55
C GLU A 181 -7.06 11.43 6.25
N PHE A 182 -5.75 11.33 6.33
CA PHE A 182 -4.88 11.51 5.17
C PHE A 182 -4.58 10.17 4.49
N ALA A 183 -4.74 10.11 3.17
CA ALA A 183 -4.38 8.95 2.35
C ALA A 183 -3.30 9.32 1.34
N TRP A 184 -2.26 8.48 1.26
CA TRP A 184 -1.22 8.57 0.23
C TRP A 184 -1.35 7.41 -0.75
N VAL A 185 -1.27 7.70 -2.04
CA VAL A 185 -1.39 6.70 -3.11
C VAL A 185 -0.05 6.56 -3.83
N GLN A 186 0.56 5.37 -3.77
CA GLN A 186 1.66 4.98 -4.63
C GLN A 186 1.09 4.32 -5.88
N LEU A 187 1.42 4.84 -7.07
CA LEU A 187 1.03 4.29 -8.37
C LEU A 187 2.18 3.49 -8.99
N TYR A 188 1.86 2.53 -9.85
CA TYR A 188 2.87 1.89 -10.69
C TYR A 188 3.36 2.88 -11.76
N PRO A 189 4.64 2.80 -12.19
CA PRO A 189 5.12 3.63 -13.27
C PRO A 189 4.34 3.29 -14.54
N THR A 190 3.58 4.24 -15.07
CA THR A 190 2.97 4.08 -16.39
C THR A 190 4.09 3.94 -17.40
N THR A 191 4.18 2.79 -18.08
CA THR A 191 5.07 2.61 -19.23
C THR A 191 4.60 3.53 -20.35
N THR A 192 4.99 4.80 -20.29
CA THR A 192 4.79 5.72 -21.39
C THR A 192 5.72 5.26 -22.51
N THR A 193 5.21 4.39 -23.38
CA THR A 193 5.78 4.15 -24.69
C THR A 193 5.69 5.47 -25.45
N ARG A 194 6.71 6.33 -25.33
CA ARG A 194 6.89 7.41 -26.30
C ARG A 194 7.37 6.76 -27.60
N GLN A 195 6.52 6.92 -28.62
CA GLN A 195 6.74 6.55 -30.02
C GLN A 195 8.09 7.00 -30.55
#